data_AF-A0A9W4XCA9-F1
#
_entry.id   AF-A0A9W4XCA9-F1
#
_cell.length_a   1.000
_cell.length_b   1.000
_cell.length_c   1.000
_cell.angle_alpha   90.00
_cell.angle_beta   90.00
_cell.angle_gamma   90.00
#
_symmetry.space_group_name_H-M   'P 1'
#
loop_
_entity.id
_entity.type
_entity.pdbx_description
1 polymer ?
#
loop_
_entity_poly.entity_id
_entity_poly.type
_entity_poly.pdbx_seq_one_letter_code
_entity_poly.pdbx_strand_id
1 'polypeptide(L)'
;MSSSTFSQIRQQIINYEKGTESTLSKYSQIDPIDDETETTTKIEELLEKREGLISKLNRIHETDPSLSTSKLQQLSRHKEILNDHKLQYVKITDKLNEERNKNNLLNNIHSDLNKRREREREINGNDYINEESQRVDSLNSFADRLLNNAYLTRDELLNQRQFLNNASNSMLSMLQQVPGLNVLISKINSRRKRDTLIIATVISICIVLLFFV
;
A
#
# COMPACT_ATOMS: atom_id res chain seq x y z
N MET A 1 15.25 29.20 -15.13
CA MET A 1 15.31 27.87 -14.47
C MET A 1 14.46 27.96 -13.21
N SER A 2 13.17 27.63 -13.32
CA SER A 2 12.21 27.82 -12.22
C SER A 2 12.56 26.87 -11.08
N SER A 3 13.02 27.38 -9.94
CA SER A 3 13.23 26.57 -8.73
C SER A 3 11.93 25.88 -8.37
N SER A 4 11.85 24.57 -8.60
CA SER A 4 10.70 23.76 -8.22
C SER A 4 10.50 23.88 -6.72
N THR A 5 9.33 24.40 -6.31
CA THR A 5 9.01 24.67 -4.91
C THR A 5 8.98 23.36 -4.12
N PHE A 6 9.40 23.36 -2.85
CA PHE A 6 9.35 22.20 -1.94
C PHE A 6 8.03 21.41 -2.03
N SER A 7 6.90 22.11 -2.15
CA SER A 7 5.57 21.51 -2.31
C SER A 7 5.42 20.68 -3.60
N GLN A 8 5.97 21.14 -4.71
CA GLN A 8 5.91 20.45 -6.02
C GLN A 8 6.73 19.16 -5.99
N ILE A 9 7.96 19.22 -5.47
CA ILE A 9 8.83 18.03 -5.33
C ILE A 9 8.19 17.02 -4.37
N ARG A 10 7.61 17.49 -3.27
CA ARG A 10 6.88 16.64 -2.34
C ARG A 10 5.69 15.93 -3.01
N GLN A 11 4.89 16.64 -3.80
CA GLN A 11 3.78 16.03 -4.54
C GLN A 11 4.28 14.96 -5.52
N GLN A 12 5.41 15.21 -6.21
CA GLN A 12 6.02 14.21 -7.07
C GLN A 12 6.47 12.98 -6.28
N ILE A 13 7.15 13.15 -5.13
CA ILE A 13 7.56 12.04 -4.26
C ILE A 13 6.36 11.19 -3.85
N ILE A 14 5.25 11.82 -3.43
CA ILE A 14 4.02 11.11 -3.02
C ILE A 14 3.40 10.33 -4.20
N ASN A 15 3.43 10.88 -5.41
CA ASN A 15 2.91 10.18 -6.58
C ASN A 15 3.76 8.96 -6.92
N TYR A 16 5.09 9.10 -6.88
CA TYR A 16 5.99 7.96 -7.08
C TYR A 16 5.90 6.93 -5.95
N GLU A 17 5.62 7.36 -4.72
CA GLU A 17 5.39 6.46 -3.58
C GLU A 17 4.19 5.55 -3.82
N LYS A 18 3.04 6.13 -4.20
CA LYS A 18 1.85 5.35 -4.59
C LYS A 18 2.12 4.45 -5.78
N GLY A 19 2.90 4.92 -6.76
CA GLY A 19 3.33 4.13 -7.90
C GLY A 19 4.15 2.91 -7.47
N THR A 20 5.15 3.10 -6.61
CA THR A 20 5.97 2.00 -6.07
C THR A 20 5.16 1.00 -5.26
N GLU A 21 4.21 1.47 -4.44
CA GLU A 21 3.36 0.59 -3.64
C GLU A 21 2.46 -0.27 -4.54
N SER A 22 1.86 0.33 -5.57
CA SER A 22 1.01 -0.41 -6.52
C SER A 22 1.80 -1.44 -7.34
N THR A 23 3.05 -1.14 -7.70
CA THR A 23 3.91 -2.03 -8.48
C THR A 23 4.52 -3.13 -7.62
N LEU A 24 4.89 -2.84 -6.36
CA LEU A 24 5.30 -3.86 -5.38
C LEU A 24 4.16 -4.82 -5.04
N SER A 25 2.94 -4.30 -4.89
CA SER A 25 1.75 -5.14 -4.67
C SER A 25 1.54 -6.10 -5.84
N LYS A 26 1.63 -5.59 -7.09
CA LYS A 26 1.58 -6.44 -8.29
C LYS A 26 2.72 -7.45 -8.32
N TYR A 27 3.95 -7.04 -8.03
CA TYR A 27 5.12 -7.93 -8.02
C TYR A 27 4.98 -9.07 -7.01
N SER A 28 4.39 -8.80 -5.84
CA SER A 28 4.10 -9.84 -4.85
C SER A 28 3.03 -10.86 -5.27
N GLN A 29 2.21 -10.53 -6.26
CA GLN A 29 1.14 -11.37 -6.79
C GLN A 29 1.56 -12.13 -8.06
N ILE A 30 2.73 -11.84 -8.62
CA ILE A 30 3.21 -12.53 -9.82
C ILE A 30 3.56 -13.97 -9.43
N ASP A 31 3.04 -14.92 -10.21
CA ASP A 31 3.39 -16.31 -10.05
C ASP A 31 4.86 -16.52 -10.46
N PRO A 32 5.62 -17.40 -9.78
CA PRO A 32 7.07 -17.57 -9.99
C PRO A 32 7.51 -17.96 -11.41
N ILE A 33 6.56 -18.25 -12.29
CA ILE A 33 6.72 -18.81 -13.64
C ILE A 33 6.70 -17.69 -14.72
N ASP A 34 6.17 -16.51 -14.41
CA ASP A 34 5.96 -15.44 -15.40
C ASP A 34 7.18 -14.50 -15.55
N ASP A 35 7.33 -13.87 -16.73
CA ASP A 35 8.47 -12.98 -17.05
C ASP A 35 8.42 -11.66 -16.25
N GLU A 36 9.05 -11.67 -15.07
CA GLU A 36 9.14 -10.55 -14.12
C GLU A 36 10.10 -9.42 -14.51
N THR A 37 10.82 -9.56 -15.62
CA THR A 37 11.89 -8.62 -16.02
C THR A 37 11.35 -7.20 -16.24
N GLU A 38 10.13 -7.06 -16.73
CA GLU A 38 9.50 -5.75 -16.91
C GLU A 38 9.04 -5.10 -15.60
N THR A 39 8.58 -5.87 -14.62
CA THR A 39 8.04 -5.32 -13.36
C THR A 39 9.16 -4.97 -12.40
N THR A 40 10.22 -5.79 -12.37
CA THR A 40 11.46 -5.52 -11.62
C THR A 40 12.15 -4.25 -12.10
N THR A 41 12.39 -4.12 -13.41
CA THR A 41 13.01 -2.91 -13.99
C THR A 41 12.18 -1.64 -13.72
N LYS A 42 10.84 -1.73 -13.80
CA LYS A 42 9.94 -0.61 -13.44
C LYS A 42 10.06 -0.23 -11.96
N ILE A 43 10.19 -1.19 -11.05
CA ILE A 43 10.36 -0.92 -9.61
C ILE A 43 11.69 -0.23 -9.34
N GLU A 44 12.78 -0.74 -9.92
CA GLU A 44 14.13 -0.16 -9.79
C GLU A 44 14.16 1.29 -10.30
N GLU A 45 13.60 1.54 -11.49
CA GLU A 45 13.55 2.89 -12.06
C GLU A 45 12.74 3.87 -11.18
N LEU A 46 11.63 3.41 -10.60
CA LEU A 46 10.83 4.23 -9.69
C LEU A 46 11.55 4.53 -8.37
N LEU A 47 12.28 3.55 -7.81
CA LEU A 47 13.08 3.75 -6.60
C LEU A 47 14.23 4.73 -6.85
N GLU A 48 14.93 4.62 -7.98
CA GLU A 48 16.01 5.53 -8.36
C GLU A 48 15.50 6.96 -8.56
N LYS A 49 14.37 7.13 -9.27
CA LYS A 49 13.70 8.44 -9.43
C LYS A 49 13.33 9.06 -8.08
N ARG A 50 12.81 8.27 -7.11
CA ARG A 50 12.48 8.77 -5.77
C ARG A 50 13.73 9.20 -4.99
N GLU A 51 14.81 8.44 -5.08
CA GLU A 51 16.08 8.76 -4.44
C GLU A 51 16.66 10.09 -4.97
N GLY A 52 16.59 10.30 -6.28
CA GLY A 52 16.97 11.57 -6.91
C GLY A 52 16.13 12.76 -6.46
N LEU A 53 14.81 12.57 -6.28
CA LEU A 53 13.91 13.63 -5.78
C LEU A 53 14.12 13.93 -4.31
N ILE A 54 14.35 12.92 -3.47
CA ILE A 54 14.68 13.09 -2.05
C ILE A 54 16.02 13.81 -1.90
N SER A 55 17.00 13.50 -2.75
CA SER A 55 18.29 14.21 -2.79
C SER A 55 18.12 15.69 -3.18
N LYS A 56 17.26 16.00 -4.16
CA LYS A 56 16.89 17.39 -4.49
C LYS A 56 16.19 18.09 -3.33
N LEU A 57 15.31 17.39 -2.59
CA LEU A 57 14.63 17.91 -1.42
C LEU A 57 15.61 18.20 -0.27
N ASN A 58 16.61 17.33 -0.04
CA ASN A 58 17.71 17.56 0.91
C ASN A 58 18.50 18.81 0.54
N ARG A 59 18.88 18.96 -0.72
CA ARG A 59 19.65 20.13 -1.18
C ARG A 59 18.90 21.45 -0.98
N ILE A 60 17.59 21.47 -1.25
CA ILE A 60 16.74 22.64 -1.00
C ILE A 60 16.69 22.96 0.50
N HIS A 61 16.65 21.93 1.35
CA HIS A 61 16.70 22.10 2.79
C HIS A 61 18.03 22.67 3.28
N GLU A 62 19.16 22.18 2.76
CA GLU A 62 20.50 22.68 3.10
C GLU A 62 20.70 24.15 2.69
N THR A 63 20.08 24.59 1.59
CA THR A 63 20.16 25.98 1.11
C THR A 63 19.27 26.96 1.86
N ASP A 64 18.25 26.48 2.60
CA ASP A 64 17.32 27.32 3.35
C ASP A 64 17.32 26.92 4.84
N PRO A 65 18.24 27.48 5.66
CA PRO A 65 18.35 27.16 7.08
C PRO A 65 17.19 27.72 7.94
N SER A 66 16.26 28.49 7.35
CA SER A 66 15.08 29.02 8.04
C SER A 66 13.88 28.06 8.06
N LEU A 67 14.07 26.83 7.56
CA LEU A 67 12.99 25.90 7.29
C LEU A 67 12.36 25.32 8.58
N SER A 68 11.02 25.34 8.65
CA SER A 68 10.24 24.77 9.76
C SER A 68 10.59 23.31 10.06
N THR A 69 10.72 22.96 11.34
CA THR A 69 10.93 21.60 11.88
C THR A 69 9.98 20.55 11.27
N SER A 70 8.76 20.95 10.91
CA SER A 70 7.79 20.08 10.24
C SER A 70 8.27 19.58 8.87
N LYS A 71 8.95 20.42 8.09
CA LYS A 71 9.48 20.06 6.76
C LYS A 71 10.66 19.09 6.88
N LEU A 72 11.48 19.21 7.92
CA LEU A 72 12.57 18.29 8.22
C LEU A 72 12.02 16.90 8.59
N GLN A 73 11.01 16.84 9.45
CA GLN A 73 10.32 15.58 9.78
C GLN A 73 9.69 14.92 8.53
N GLN A 74 9.09 15.71 7.64
CA GLN A 74 8.55 15.17 6.37
C GLN A 74 9.63 14.56 5.49
N LEU A 75 10.80 15.20 5.42
CA LEU A 75 11.93 14.67 4.67
C LEU A 75 12.44 13.35 5.28
N SER A 76 12.57 13.28 6.61
CA SER A 76 12.97 12.05 7.32
C SER A 76 12.00 10.91 6.99
N ARG A 77 10.69 11.19 7.08
CA ARG A 77 9.65 10.22 6.73
C ARG A 77 9.78 9.73 5.28
N HIS A 78 10.03 10.60 4.33
CA HIS A 78 10.21 10.16 2.93
C HIS A 78 11.46 9.28 2.74
N LYS A 79 12.53 9.49 3.51
CA LYS A 79 13.70 8.60 3.53
C LYS A 79 13.37 7.23 4.14
N GLU A 80 12.65 7.22 5.26
CA GLU A 80 12.20 5.99 5.93
C GLU A 80 11.34 5.14 4.98
N ILE A 81 10.33 5.75 4.35
CA ILE A 81 9.44 5.04 3.42
C ILE A 81 10.20 4.51 2.20
N LEU A 82 11.18 5.25 1.67
CA LEU A 82 12.04 4.76 0.60
C LEU A 82 12.80 3.50 1.04
N ASN A 83 13.39 3.52 2.23
CA ASN A 83 14.13 2.39 2.76
C ASN A 83 13.23 1.18 3.02
N ASP A 84 12.04 1.40 3.57
CA ASP A 84 11.05 0.35 3.78
C ASP A 84 10.64 -0.30 2.45
N HIS A 85 10.42 0.50 1.39
CA HIS A 85 10.09 -0.03 0.06
C HIS A 85 11.25 -0.83 -0.55
N LYS A 86 12.51 -0.41 -0.33
CA LYS A 86 13.70 -1.18 -0.75
C LYS A 86 13.78 -2.52 -0.02
N LEU A 87 13.56 -2.53 1.29
CA LEU A 87 13.54 -3.76 2.09
C LEU A 87 12.40 -4.70 1.69
N GLN A 88 11.21 -4.15 1.41
CA GLN A 88 10.07 -4.93 0.92
C GLN A 88 10.37 -5.55 -0.44
N TYR A 89 10.99 -4.81 -1.35
CA TYR A 89 11.39 -5.32 -2.66
C TYR A 89 12.30 -6.55 -2.52
N VAL A 90 13.38 -6.44 -1.74
CA VAL A 90 14.31 -7.57 -1.48
C VAL A 90 13.58 -8.78 -0.90
N LYS A 91 12.73 -8.57 0.13
CA LYS A 91 11.97 -9.66 0.74
C LYS A 91 11.05 -10.38 -0.25
N ILE A 92 10.40 -9.64 -1.15
CA ILE A 92 9.52 -10.24 -2.16
C ILE A 92 10.35 -11.05 -3.15
N THR A 93 11.49 -10.51 -3.60
CA THR A 93 12.41 -11.22 -4.51
C THR A 93 12.96 -12.50 -3.88
N ASP A 94 13.37 -12.46 -2.60
CA ASP A 94 13.85 -13.64 -1.88
C ASP A 94 12.78 -14.72 -1.77
N LYS A 95 11.55 -14.34 -1.38
CA LYS A 95 10.40 -15.25 -1.31
C LYS A 95 10.11 -15.89 -2.67
N LEU A 96 10.19 -15.11 -3.74
CA LEU A 96 9.90 -15.60 -5.07
C LEU A 96 10.99 -16.55 -5.56
N ASN A 97 12.25 -16.26 -5.28
CA ASN A 97 13.36 -17.18 -5.54
C ASN A 97 13.24 -18.48 -4.73
N GLU A 98 12.78 -18.41 -3.48
CA GLU A 98 12.51 -19.59 -2.67
C GLU A 98 11.41 -20.48 -3.30
N GLU A 99 10.28 -19.88 -3.71
CA GLU A 99 9.21 -20.62 -4.39
C GLU A 99 9.66 -21.17 -5.75
N ARG A 100 10.50 -20.45 -6.52
CA ARG A 100 11.13 -20.99 -7.74
C ARG A 100 12.01 -22.20 -7.44
N ASN A 101 12.88 -22.11 -6.44
CA ASN A 101 13.77 -23.20 -6.05
C ASN A 101 12.96 -24.42 -5.60
N LYS A 102 11.92 -24.19 -4.80
CA LYS A 102 10.97 -25.23 -4.38
C LYS A 102 10.27 -25.88 -5.58
N ASN A 103 9.75 -25.10 -6.53
CA ASN A 103 9.15 -25.63 -7.75
C ASN A 103 10.15 -26.42 -8.60
N ASN A 104 11.39 -25.94 -8.74
CA ASN A 104 12.44 -26.66 -9.47
C ASN A 104 12.78 -28.00 -8.80
N LEU A 105 12.90 -28.03 -7.48
CA LEU A 105 13.13 -29.26 -6.71
C LEU A 105 11.94 -30.23 -6.85
N LEU A 106 10.70 -29.75 -6.72
CA LEU A 106 9.49 -30.55 -6.87
C LEU A 106 9.33 -31.10 -8.29
N ASN A 107 9.62 -30.31 -9.33
CA ASN A 107 9.58 -30.76 -10.72
C ASN A 107 10.60 -31.86 -10.98
N ASN A 108 11.82 -31.74 -10.46
CA ASN A 108 12.84 -32.77 -10.56
C ASN A 108 12.39 -34.07 -9.86
N ILE A 109 11.89 -33.96 -8.63
CA ILE A 109 11.37 -35.11 -7.86
C ILE A 109 10.16 -35.75 -8.55
N HIS A 110 9.21 -34.96 -9.05
CA HIS A 110 8.05 -35.50 -9.77
C HIS A 110 8.45 -36.19 -11.07
N SER A 111 9.43 -35.65 -11.80
CA SER A 111 9.93 -36.29 -13.00
C SER A 111 10.63 -37.63 -12.71
N ASP A 112 11.38 -37.72 -11.61
CA ASP A 112 12.03 -38.96 -11.18
C ASP A 112 11.03 -39.98 -10.62
N LEU A 113 10.07 -39.53 -9.80
CA LEU A 113 8.97 -40.35 -9.29
C LEU A 113 8.08 -40.88 -10.41
N ASN A 114 7.75 -40.07 -11.41
CA ASN A 114 6.99 -40.53 -12.57
C ASN A 114 7.77 -41.57 -13.38
N LYS A 115 9.08 -41.38 -13.59
CA LYS A 115 9.93 -42.39 -14.25
C LYS A 115 10.09 -43.67 -13.42
N ARG A 116 10.14 -43.58 -12.09
CA ARG A 116 10.12 -44.75 -11.20
C ARG A 116 8.77 -45.46 -11.27
N ARG A 117 7.67 -44.72 -11.20
CA ARG A 117 6.31 -45.23 -11.30
C ARG A 117 6.01 -45.85 -12.66
N GLU A 118 6.51 -45.29 -13.76
CA GLU A 118 6.40 -45.89 -15.10
C GLU A 118 7.16 -47.22 -15.20
N ARG A 119 8.28 -47.36 -14.48
CA ARG A 119 9.02 -48.64 -14.36
C ARG A 119 8.36 -49.64 -13.41
N GLU A 120 7.65 -49.17 -12.38
CA GLU A 120 6.94 -50.01 -11.39
C GLU A 120 5.50 -50.38 -11.81
N ARG A 121 4.88 -49.65 -12.75
CA ARG A 121 3.49 -49.86 -13.23
C ARG A 121 3.25 -51.22 -13.92
N GLU A 122 4.28 -52.00 -14.20
CA GLU A 122 4.10 -53.34 -14.79
C GLU A 122 3.58 -54.39 -13.80
N ILE A 123 3.56 -54.14 -12.48
CA ILE A 123 3.26 -55.20 -11.51
C ILE A 123 2.48 -54.62 -10.29
N ASN A 124 1.28 -55.15 -10.03
CA ASN A 124 0.51 -55.10 -8.76
C ASN A 124 -0.62 -54.06 -8.59
N GLY A 125 -1.88 -54.53 -8.66
CA GLY A 125 -3.09 -53.76 -8.31
C GLY A 125 -3.24 -53.44 -6.81
N ASN A 126 -2.46 -54.07 -5.92
CA ASN A 126 -2.45 -53.74 -4.50
C ASN A 126 -1.78 -52.37 -4.22
N ASP A 127 -0.82 -51.96 -5.06
CA ASP A 127 -0.14 -50.67 -4.91
C ASP A 127 -1.04 -49.49 -5.25
N TYR A 128 -1.97 -49.68 -6.20
CA TYR A 128 -3.01 -48.70 -6.52
C TYR A 128 -3.93 -48.43 -5.32
N ILE A 129 -4.35 -49.48 -4.61
CA ILE A 129 -5.25 -49.35 -3.44
C ILE A 129 -4.52 -48.67 -2.27
N ASN A 130 -3.23 -49.00 -2.06
CA ASN A 130 -2.41 -48.36 -1.05
C ASN A 130 -2.16 -46.87 -1.36
N GLU A 131 -1.90 -46.53 -2.63
CA GLU A 131 -1.77 -45.14 -3.07
C GLU A 131 -3.08 -44.36 -2.85
N GLU A 132 -4.22 -44.94 -3.21
CA GLU A 132 -5.51 -44.29 -3.02
C GLU A 132 -5.80 -44.04 -1.54
N SER A 133 -5.45 -44.98 -0.68
CA SER A 133 -5.56 -44.81 0.78
C SER A 133 -4.67 -43.66 1.28
N GLN A 134 -3.42 -43.55 0.80
CA GLN A 134 -2.53 -42.43 1.15
C GLN A 134 -3.04 -41.08 0.62
N ARG A 135 -3.63 -41.06 -0.58
CA ARG A 135 -4.28 -39.87 -1.15
C ARG A 135 -5.44 -39.43 -0.27
N VAL A 136 -6.32 -40.36 0.12
CA VAL A 136 -7.47 -40.07 1.00
C VAL A 136 -7.00 -39.51 2.34
N ASP A 137 -5.98 -40.10 2.96
CA ASP A 137 -5.42 -39.61 4.22
C ASP A 137 -4.83 -38.20 4.08
N SER A 138 -4.11 -37.94 2.97
CA SER A 138 -3.55 -36.62 2.69
C SER A 138 -4.64 -35.56 2.50
N LEU A 139 -5.72 -35.90 1.79
CA LEU A 139 -6.89 -35.05 1.55
C LEU A 139 -7.64 -34.77 2.86
N ASN A 140 -7.79 -35.77 3.72
CA ASN A 140 -8.41 -35.60 5.03
C ASN A 140 -7.58 -34.63 5.90
N SER A 141 -6.27 -34.82 5.96
CA SER A 141 -5.37 -33.91 6.70
C SER A 141 -5.36 -32.48 6.13
N PHE A 142 -5.60 -32.32 4.83
CA PHE A 142 -5.69 -31.03 4.17
C PHE A 142 -7.04 -30.35 4.48
N ALA A 143 -8.13 -31.10 4.45
CA ALA A 143 -9.46 -30.63 4.84
C ALA A 143 -9.46 -30.14 6.30
N ASP A 144 -8.81 -30.88 7.21
CA ASP A 144 -8.67 -30.47 8.61
C ASP A 144 -7.87 -29.16 8.76
N ARG A 145 -6.81 -28.99 7.98
CA ARG A 145 -6.04 -27.73 7.94
C ARG A 145 -6.88 -26.58 7.40
N LEU A 146 -7.67 -26.82 6.36
CA LEU A 146 -8.55 -25.80 5.77
C LEU A 146 -9.65 -25.39 6.75
N LEU A 147 -10.23 -26.34 7.49
CA LEU A 147 -11.17 -26.07 8.58
C LEU A 147 -10.53 -25.23 9.68
N ASN A 148 -9.34 -25.61 10.15
CA ASN A 148 -8.62 -24.84 11.18
C ASN A 148 -8.30 -23.41 10.71
N ASN A 149 -7.83 -23.24 9.48
CA ASN A 149 -7.57 -21.92 8.91
C ASN A 149 -8.85 -21.07 8.78
N ALA A 150 -9.98 -21.70 8.44
CA ALA A 150 -11.27 -21.02 8.39
C ALA A 150 -11.72 -20.54 9.79
N TYR A 151 -11.53 -21.36 10.83
CA TYR A 151 -11.80 -20.96 12.22
C TYR A 151 -10.91 -19.80 12.66
N LEU A 152 -9.59 -19.87 12.41
CA LEU A 152 -8.67 -18.79 12.71
C LEU A 152 -9.04 -17.48 12.01
N THR A 153 -9.43 -17.57 10.73
CA THR A 153 -9.86 -16.39 9.96
C THR A 153 -11.16 -15.80 10.51
N ARG A 154 -12.12 -16.64 10.91
CA ARG A 154 -13.36 -16.18 11.56
C ARG A 154 -13.07 -15.42 12.85
N ASP A 155 -12.21 -15.97 13.71
CA ASP A 155 -11.89 -15.36 14.99
C ASP A 155 -11.10 -14.05 14.80
N GLU A 156 -10.18 -13.99 13.83
CA GLU A 156 -9.49 -12.76 13.45
C GLU A 156 -10.46 -11.68 12.93
N LEU A 157 -11.44 -12.05 12.09
CA LEU A 157 -12.47 -11.11 11.63
C LEU A 157 -13.36 -10.60 12.78
N LEU A 158 -13.67 -11.45 13.76
CA LEU A 158 -14.40 -11.03 14.97
C LEU A 158 -13.58 -10.04 15.80
N ASN A 159 -12.29 -10.29 15.99
CA ASN A 159 -11.37 -9.39 16.68
C ASN A 159 -11.21 -8.05 15.95
N GLN A 160 -11.07 -8.08 14.62
CA GLN A 160 -11.03 -6.88 13.79
C GLN A 160 -12.33 -6.08 13.87
N ARG A 161 -13.49 -6.73 13.96
CA ARG A 161 -14.77 -6.05 14.17
C ARG A 161 -14.83 -5.31 15.50
N GLN A 162 -14.27 -5.89 16.57
CA GLN A 162 -14.15 -5.22 17.86
C GLN A 162 -13.22 -4.00 17.78
N PHE A 163 -12.10 -4.11 17.06
CA PHE A 163 -11.21 -2.97 16.80
C PHE A 163 -11.91 -1.85 16.02
N LEU A 164 -12.66 -2.18 14.96
CA LEU A 164 -13.42 -1.19 14.19
C LEU A 164 -14.50 -0.50 15.02
N ASN A 165 -15.21 -1.23 15.89
CA ASN A 165 -16.16 -0.65 16.83
C ASN A 165 -15.45 0.30 17.81
N ASN A 166 -14.28 -0.07 18.33
CA ASN A 166 -13.49 0.79 19.21
C ASN A 166 -12.96 2.03 18.47
N ALA A 167 -12.55 1.90 17.21
CA ALA A 167 -12.13 3.02 16.37
C ALA A 167 -13.31 3.97 16.05
N SER A 168 -14.48 3.42 15.76
CA SER A 168 -15.71 4.20 15.55
C SER A 168 -16.13 4.94 16.83
N ASN A 169 -16.08 4.26 17.99
CA ASN A 169 -16.33 4.88 19.29
C ASN A 169 -15.29 5.96 19.61
N SER A 170 -14.01 5.73 19.32
CA SER A 170 -12.95 6.73 19.50
C SER A 170 -13.16 7.94 18.58
N MET A 171 -13.57 7.73 17.33
CA MET A 171 -13.92 8.80 16.40
C MET A 171 -15.14 9.59 16.89
N LEU A 172 -16.17 8.92 17.41
CA LEU A 172 -17.33 9.56 18.02
C LEU A 172 -16.93 10.35 19.29
N SER A 173 -16.06 9.80 20.13
CA SER A 173 -15.50 10.49 21.29
C SER A 173 -14.63 11.68 20.90
N MET A 174 -13.85 11.62 19.81
CA MET A 174 -13.13 12.78 19.26
C MET A 174 -14.09 13.86 18.76
N LEU A 175 -15.20 13.49 18.12
CA LEU A 175 -16.25 14.43 17.74
C LEU A 175 -16.90 15.10 18.96
N GLN A 176 -17.02 14.40 20.09
CA GLN A 176 -17.55 14.93 21.34
C GLN A 176 -16.51 15.72 22.15
N GLN A 177 -15.23 15.37 22.07
CA GLN A 177 -14.13 15.93 22.87
C GLN A 177 -13.38 17.08 22.18
N VAL A 178 -13.80 17.50 20.98
CA VAL A 178 -13.44 18.81 20.41
C VAL A 178 -14.63 19.79 20.56
N PRO A 179 -14.99 20.22 21.80
CA PRO A 179 -15.92 21.32 21.98
C PRO A 179 -15.29 22.59 21.40
N GLY A 180 -15.86 23.10 20.31
CA GLY A 180 -15.39 24.34 19.68
C GLY A 180 -15.26 24.30 18.15
N LEU A 181 -15.26 23.13 17.51
CA LEU A 181 -15.29 23.05 16.04
C LEU A 181 -16.57 23.67 15.45
N ASN A 182 -17.74 23.43 16.07
CA ASN A 182 -18.98 24.11 15.66
C ASN A 182 -18.88 25.64 15.76
N VAL A 183 -18.18 26.16 16.78
CA VAL A 183 -17.98 27.60 16.96
C VAL A 183 -16.98 28.15 15.94
N LEU A 184 -15.91 27.42 15.63
CA LEU A 184 -14.91 27.81 14.63
C LEU A 184 -15.48 27.76 13.21
N ILE A 185 -16.20 26.70 12.85
CA ILE A 185 -16.92 26.56 11.57
C ILE A 185 -17.99 27.66 11.44
N SER A 186 -18.75 27.94 12.51
CA SER A 186 -19.72 29.03 12.53
C SER A 186 -19.08 30.41 12.38
N LYS A 187 -17.94 30.66 13.04
CA LYS A 187 -17.17 31.91 12.89
C LYS A 187 -16.62 32.09 11.48
N ILE A 188 -16.14 31.03 10.84
CA ILE A 188 -15.67 31.06 9.45
C ILE A 188 -16.82 31.37 8.48
N ASN A 189 -17.99 30.75 8.66
CA ASN A 189 -19.16 31.01 7.84
C ASN A 189 -19.71 32.43 8.04
N SER A 190 -19.72 32.93 9.28
CA SER A 190 -20.09 34.31 9.62
C SER A 190 -19.19 35.35 8.93
N ARG A 191 -17.87 35.13 8.92
CA ARG A 191 -16.93 36.04 8.24
C ARG A 191 -17.18 36.08 6.74
N ARG A 192 -17.34 34.91 6.12
CA ARG A 192 -17.61 34.80 4.66
C ARG A 192 -18.91 35.48 4.25
N LYS A 193 -19.98 35.33 5.06
CA LYS A 193 -21.27 36.01 4.82
C LYS A 193 -21.16 37.53 4.93
N ARG A 194 -20.39 38.05 5.89
CA ARG A 194 -20.16 39.50 6.02
C ARG A 194 -19.41 40.07 4.82
N ASP A 195 -18.37 39.38 4.36
CA ASP A 195 -17.59 39.83 3.20
C ASP A 195 -18.45 39.84 1.92
N THR A 196 -19.29 38.82 1.71
CA THR A 196 -20.25 38.80 0.59
C THR A 196 -21.28 39.93 0.67
N LEU A 197 -21.78 40.24 1.88
CA LEU A 197 -22.75 41.32 2.06
C LEU A 197 -22.12 42.68 1.77
N ILE A 198 -20.90 42.94 2.25
CA ILE A 198 -20.17 44.19 1.96
C ILE A 198 -19.97 44.35 0.45
N ILE A 199 -19.48 43.31 -0.22
CA ILE A 199 -19.25 43.34 -1.67
C ILE A 199 -20.56 43.58 -2.43
N ALA A 200 -21.65 42.91 -2.06
CA ALA A 200 -22.97 43.10 -2.68
C ALA A 200 -23.51 44.53 -2.50
N THR A 201 -23.34 45.11 -1.31
CA THR A 201 -23.78 46.50 -1.05
C THR A 201 -22.98 47.52 -1.87
N VAL A 202 -21.66 47.35 -1.98
CA VAL A 202 -20.80 48.24 -2.77
C VAL A 202 -21.17 48.17 -4.25
N ILE A 203 -21.38 46.96 -4.80
CA ILE A 203 -21.80 46.77 -6.19
C ILE A 203 -23.16 47.44 -6.43
N SER A 204 -24.12 47.24 -5.53
CA SER A 204 -25.45 47.84 -5.65
C SER A 204 -25.41 49.37 -5.64
N ILE A 205 -24.61 49.97 -4.75
CA ILE A 205 -24.43 51.44 -4.68
C ILE A 205 -23.77 51.97 -5.96
N CYS A 206 -22.72 51.29 -6.46
CA CYS A 206 -22.07 51.68 -7.71
C CYS A 206 -23.03 51.67 -8.89
N ILE A 207 -23.90 50.66 -9.00
CA ILE A 207 -24.90 50.57 -10.07
C ILE A 207 -25.92 51.72 -9.98
N VAL A 208 -26.40 52.05 -8.78
CA VAL A 208 -27.38 53.13 -8.59
C VAL A 208 -26.76 54.49 -8.91
N LEU A 209 -25.52 54.74 -8.48
CA LEU A 209 -24.80 55.97 -8.82
C LEU A 209 -24.57 56.12 -10.32
N LEU A 210 -24.20 55.04 -11.01
CA LEU A 210 -24.04 55.05 -12.48
C LEU A 210 -25.36 55.25 -13.23
N PHE A 211 -26.50 54.89 -12.64
CA PHE A 211 -27.81 55.11 -13.23
C PHE A 211 -28.32 56.54 -13.02
N PHE A 212 -27.90 57.20 -11.94
CA PHE A 212 -28.35 58.54 -11.58
C PHE A 212 -27.45 59.66 -12.10
N VAL A 213 -26.17 59.36 -12.40
CA VAL A 213 -25.23 60.21 -13.14
C VAL A 213 -25.43 60.04 -14.63
#